data_AF-A0A7C7P1X9-F1
#
_entry.id   AF-A0A7C7P1X9-F1
#
_cell.length_a   1.000
_cell.length_b   1.000
_cell.length_c   1.000
_cell.angle_alpha   90.00
_cell.angle_beta   90.00
_cell.angle_gamma   90.00
#
_symmetry.space_group_name_H-M   'P 1'
#
loop_
_entity.id
_entity.type
_entity.pdbx_description
1 polymer ?
#
loop_
_entity_poly.entity_id
_entity_poly.type
_entity_poly.pdbx_seq_one_letter_code
_entity_poly.pdbx_strand_id
1 'polypeptide(L)'
;MKVHRWLWIASPLFLGCTADASDSSNYQTVADVQQLMLTVVEPAAEAYWDAVGWIIDEDGEHEIAPANAEEWELVRNAAFVIAESGNLLMMGSRALDQTGWIGMSQAMVEVGRTAIEAAEARDEAAVFDAGAEVYYVCTACHAAYALGTLRPSDTRTN
;
A
#
# COMPACT_ATOMS: atom_id res chain seq x y z
N MET A 1 15.96 -75.75 -10.30
CA MET A 1 15.10 -75.24 -11.40
C MET A 1 13.73 -74.88 -10.85
N LYS A 2 13.48 -73.58 -10.59
CA LYS A 2 12.14 -73.02 -10.37
C LYS A 2 12.15 -71.63 -10.97
N VAL A 3 11.50 -71.49 -12.13
CA VAL A 3 11.40 -70.25 -12.90
C VAL A 3 10.31 -69.38 -12.26
N HIS A 4 10.69 -68.21 -11.74
CA HIS A 4 9.73 -67.19 -11.32
C HIS A 4 9.59 -66.15 -12.44
N ARG A 5 8.44 -66.19 -13.08
CA ARG A 5 8.04 -65.32 -14.17
C ARG A 5 7.29 -64.15 -13.53
N TRP A 6 8.00 -63.06 -13.25
CA TRP A 6 7.39 -61.83 -12.75
C TRP A 6 7.11 -60.91 -13.92
N LEU A 7 5.83 -60.58 -14.09
CA LEU A 7 5.31 -59.69 -15.12
C LEU A 7 5.85 -58.27 -14.88
N TRP A 8 6.50 -57.72 -15.90
CA TRP A 8 6.84 -56.31 -15.98
C TRP A 8 5.55 -55.50 -16.18
N ILE A 9 5.12 -54.77 -15.16
CA ILE A 9 4.09 -53.74 -15.29
C ILE A 9 4.82 -52.46 -15.74
N ALA A 10 4.71 -52.15 -17.02
CA ALA A 10 5.15 -50.87 -17.57
C ALA A 10 4.16 -49.80 -17.11
N SER A 11 4.56 -48.99 -16.13
CA SER A 11 3.81 -47.81 -15.68
C SER A 11 4.10 -46.66 -16.65
N PRO A 12 3.10 -46.09 -17.36
CA PRO A 12 3.33 -44.95 -18.21
C PRO A 12 3.59 -43.72 -17.33
N LEU A 13 4.77 -43.11 -17.49
CA LEU A 13 5.01 -41.75 -17.02
C LEU A 13 4.05 -40.83 -17.79
N PHE A 14 3.02 -40.33 -17.10
CA PHE A 14 2.30 -39.15 -17.56
C PHE A 14 3.25 -37.96 -17.44
N LEU A 15 3.87 -37.55 -18.55
CA LEU A 15 4.36 -36.18 -18.71
C LEU A 15 3.13 -35.27 -18.74
N GLY A 16 2.65 -34.88 -17.55
CA GLY A 16 1.78 -33.73 -17.41
C GLY A 16 2.62 -32.49 -17.68
N CYS A 17 2.45 -31.88 -18.86
CA CYS A 17 2.82 -30.48 -19.04
C CYS A 17 2.03 -29.68 -18.00
N THR A 18 2.69 -29.19 -16.97
CA THR A 18 2.17 -28.10 -16.16
C THR A 18 2.14 -26.88 -17.07
N ALA A 19 0.99 -26.61 -17.68
CA ALA A 19 0.74 -25.27 -18.18
C ALA A 19 0.83 -24.35 -16.95
N ASP A 20 1.82 -23.46 -16.92
CA ASP A 20 1.82 -22.35 -15.98
C ASP A 20 0.44 -21.70 -16.08
N ALA A 21 -0.29 -21.67 -14.96
CA ALA A 21 -1.57 -21.00 -14.90
C ALA A 21 -1.31 -19.53 -15.17
N SER A 22 -1.60 -19.07 -16.39
CA SER A 22 -1.64 -17.65 -16.70
C SER A 22 -2.63 -17.02 -15.74
N ASP A 23 -2.15 -16.16 -14.83
CA ASP A 23 -2.99 -15.37 -13.94
C ASP A 23 -3.94 -14.54 -14.82
N SER A 24 -5.21 -14.95 -14.88
CA SER A 24 -6.21 -14.38 -15.79
C SER A 24 -6.78 -13.09 -15.22
N SER A 25 -5.91 -12.17 -14.80
CA SER A 25 -6.31 -10.89 -14.27
C SER A 25 -6.83 -10.00 -15.39
N ASN A 26 -8.02 -9.40 -15.22
CA ASN A 26 -8.59 -8.41 -16.16
C ASN A 26 -7.95 -7.01 -16.01
N TYR A 27 -6.73 -6.93 -15.48
CA TYR A 27 -5.99 -5.70 -15.23
C TYR A 27 -4.55 -5.79 -15.73
N GLN A 28 -3.91 -4.63 -15.90
CA GLN A 28 -2.48 -4.53 -16.23
C GLN A 28 -1.79 -3.62 -15.22
N THR A 29 -0.73 -4.13 -14.59
CA THR A 29 0.15 -3.33 -13.75
C THR A 29 1.16 -2.60 -14.65
N VAL A 30 1.10 -1.27 -14.70
CA VAL A 30 2.02 -0.44 -15.52
C VAL A 30 3.30 -0.03 -14.79
N ALA A 31 3.36 -0.25 -13.48
CA ALA A 31 4.47 0.10 -12.59
C ALA A 31 4.79 -1.07 -11.66
N ASP A 32 6.06 -1.24 -11.30
CA ASP A 32 6.44 -2.07 -10.16
C ASP A 32 6.10 -1.38 -8.82
N VAL A 33 6.41 -2.02 -7.70
CA VAL A 33 6.11 -1.49 -6.36
C VAL A 33 6.83 -0.16 -6.13
N GLN A 34 8.12 -0.06 -6.45
CA GLN A 34 8.89 1.15 -6.19
C GLN A 34 8.34 2.33 -6.99
N GLN A 35 8.07 2.12 -8.27
CA GLN A 35 7.53 3.16 -9.13
C GLN A 35 6.10 3.55 -8.72
N LEU A 36 5.27 2.59 -8.28
CA LEU A 36 3.94 2.87 -7.72
C LEU A 36 4.05 3.76 -6.47
N MET A 37 4.94 3.42 -5.54
CA MET A 37 5.17 4.20 -4.32
C MET A 37 5.58 5.64 -4.64
N LEU A 38 6.59 5.82 -5.50
CA LEU A 38 7.14 7.14 -5.82
C LEU A 38 6.23 8.01 -6.70
N THR A 39 5.45 7.40 -7.59
CA THR A 39 4.68 8.16 -8.61
C THR A 39 3.21 8.37 -8.22
N VAL A 40 2.66 7.52 -7.36
CA VAL A 40 1.23 7.56 -7.00
C VAL A 40 1.04 7.78 -5.50
N VAL A 41 1.71 6.97 -4.67
CA VAL A 41 1.46 6.97 -3.22
C VAL A 41 2.06 8.19 -2.54
N GLU A 42 3.35 8.47 -2.77
CA GLU A 42 4.08 9.54 -2.11
C GLU A 42 3.49 10.93 -2.42
N PRO A 43 3.23 11.32 -3.69
CA PRO A 43 2.63 12.63 -3.97
C PRO A 43 1.23 12.80 -3.35
N ALA A 44 0.46 11.72 -3.26
CA ALA A 44 -0.86 11.75 -2.61
C ALA A 44 -0.73 11.90 -1.09
N ALA A 45 0.22 11.21 -0.47
CA ALA A 45 0.49 11.34 0.96
C ALA A 45 0.99 12.74 1.30
N GLU A 46 1.91 13.31 0.51
CA GLU A 46 2.37 14.70 0.65
C GLU A 46 1.20 15.69 0.52
N ALA A 47 0.39 15.57 -0.53
CA ALA A 47 -0.77 16.44 -0.70
C ALA A 47 -1.79 16.34 0.45
N TYR A 48 -1.94 15.17 1.07
CA TYR A 48 -2.80 14.99 2.23
C TYR A 48 -2.18 15.60 3.50
N TRP A 49 -0.89 15.35 3.76
CA TRP A 49 -0.20 15.86 4.95
C TRP A 49 0.01 17.36 4.93
N ASP A 50 0.27 17.95 3.76
CA ASP A 50 0.48 19.40 3.61
C ASP A 50 -0.83 20.20 3.71
N ALA A 51 -1.98 19.53 3.72
CA ALA A 51 -3.29 20.18 3.75
C ALA A 51 -3.62 20.85 5.08
N VAL A 52 -3.08 20.34 6.20
CA VAL A 52 -3.35 20.82 7.55
C VAL A 52 -2.08 20.82 8.40
N GLY A 53 -1.93 21.79 9.29
CA GLY A 53 -0.80 21.84 10.23
C GLY A 53 -0.48 23.23 10.72
N TRP A 54 0.71 23.41 11.29
CA TRP A 54 1.16 24.69 11.82
C TRP A 54 2.61 24.98 11.43
N ILE A 55 2.88 26.24 11.11
CA ILE A 55 4.23 26.78 10.92
C ILE A 55 4.51 27.72 12.09
N ILE A 56 5.65 27.52 12.76
CA ILE A 56 6.11 28.44 13.82
C ILE A 56 7.32 29.21 13.28
N ASP A 57 7.22 30.52 13.20
CA ASP A 57 8.27 31.43 12.76
C ASP A 57 8.48 32.62 13.71
N GLU A 58 9.24 33.64 13.28
CA GLU A 58 9.53 34.83 14.09
C GLU A 58 8.27 35.65 14.44
N ASP A 59 7.22 35.57 13.62
CA ASP A 59 5.98 36.32 13.78
C ASP A 59 4.92 35.56 14.60
N GLY A 60 5.11 34.26 14.84
CA GLY A 60 4.26 33.44 15.70
C GLY A 60 3.91 32.08 15.09
N GLU A 61 2.76 31.55 15.49
CA GLU A 61 2.20 30.29 14.98
C GLU A 61 1.16 30.61 13.88
N HIS A 62 1.31 29.96 12.74
CA HIS A 62 0.43 30.10 11.57
C HIS A 62 -0.21 28.76 11.24
N GLU A 63 -1.53 28.72 11.28
CA GLU A 63 -2.32 27.53 10.93
C GLU A 63 -2.43 27.38 9.42
N ILE A 64 -2.24 26.15 8.94
CA ILE A 64 -2.47 25.70 7.58
C ILE A 64 -3.77 24.93 7.58
N ALA A 65 -4.72 25.33 6.75
CA ALA A 65 -5.97 24.61 6.51
C ALA A 65 -6.56 24.97 5.14
N PRO A 66 -7.36 24.08 4.53
CA PRO A 66 -8.02 24.36 3.25
C PRO A 66 -9.04 25.50 3.38
N ALA A 67 -8.87 26.57 2.60
CA ALA A 67 -9.64 27.80 2.70
C ALA A 67 -11.01 27.75 2.01
N ASN A 68 -11.20 26.80 1.08
CA ASN A 68 -12.39 26.73 0.25
C ASN A 68 -12.73 25.30 -0.18
N ALA A 69 -13.89 25.15 -0.82
CA ALA A 69 -14.42 23.84 -1.22
C ALA A 69 -13.51 23.09 -2.23
N GLU A 70 -12.79 23.82 -3.08
CA GLU A 70 -11.88 23.22 -4.06
C GLU A 70 -10.65 22.63 -3.36
N GLU A 71 -10.08 23.36 -2.39
CA GLU A 71 -8.95 22.85 -1.62
C GLU A 71 -9.34 21.62 -0.77
N TRP A 72 -10.50 21.63 -0.12
CA TRP A 72 -11.02 20.45 0.59
C TRP A 72 -11.21 19.24 -0.34
N GLU A 73 -11.63 19.49 -1.58
CA GLU A 73 -11.77 18.44 -2.60
C GLU A 73 -10.40 17.85 -3.00
N LEU A 74 -9.33 18.66 -3.03
CA LEU A 74 -7.97 18.16 -3.25
C LEU A 74 -7.50 17.24 -2.11
N VAL A 75 -7.78 17.59 -0.84
CA VAL A 75 -7.48 16.73 0.32
C VAL A 75 -8.21 15.40 0.20
N ARG A 76 -9.51 15.46 -0.12
CA ARG A 76 -10.35 14.26 -0.33
C ARG A 76 -9.78 13.38 -1.45
N ASN A 77 -9.43 13.97 -2.58
CA ASN A 77 -8.86 13.24 -3.72
C ASN A 77 -7.52 12.58 -3.39
N ALA A 78 -6.66 13.27 -2.64
CA ALA A 78 -5.42 12.70 -2.13
C ALA A 78 -5.69 11.47 -1.25
N ALA A 79 -6.66 11.55 -0.33
CA ALA A 79 -7.07 10.44 0.52
C ALA A 79 -7.62 9.23 -0.29
N PHE A 80 -8.39 9.47 -1.36
CA PHE A 80 -8.82 8.41 -2.28
C PHE A 80 -7.64 7.72 -2.96
N VAL A 81 -6.64 8.47 -3.40
CA VAL A 81 -5.45 7.88 -4.02
C VAL A 81 -4.69 7.02 -3.01
N ILE A 82 -4.56 7.45 -1.75
CA ILE A 82 -3.96 6.65 -0.67
C ILE A 82 -4.77 5.36 -0.47
N ALA A 83 -6.08 5.46 -0.29
CA ALA A 83 -6.94 4.30 -0.05
C ALA A 83 -6.86 3.27 -1.18
N GLU A 84 -7.01 3.72 -2.44
CA GLU A 84 -6.97 2.83 -3.60
C GLU A 84 -5.56 2.27 -3.86
N SER A 85 -4.51 2.98 -3.44
CA SER A 85 -3.14 2.45 -3.57
C SER A 85 -2.91 1.21 -2.73
N GLY A 86 -3.61 1.05 -1.60
CA GLY A 86 -3.63 -0.21 -0.86
C GLY A 86 -4.11 -1.38 -1.73
N ASN A 87 -5.15 -1.17 -2.55
CA ASN A 87 -5.60 -2.18 -3.52
C ASN A 87 -4.54 -2.43 -4.62
N LEU A 88 -3.91 -1.37 -5.13
CA LEU A 88 -2.89 -1.47 -6.17
C LEU A 88 -1.66 -2.29 -5.73
N LEU A 89 -1.31 -2.25 -4.45
CA LEU A 89 -0.21 -3.02 -3.86
C LEU A 89 -0.52 -4.52 -3.76
N MET A 90 -1.79 -4.91 -3.78
CA MET A 90 -2.22 -6.31 -3.74
C MET A 90 -2.32 -6.96 -5.14
N MET A 91 -2.06 -6.21 -6.22
CA MET A 91 -2.26 -6.68 -7.59
C MET A 91 -1.07 -7.48 -8.13
N GLY A 92 -1.34 -8.71 -8.57
CA GLY A 92 -0.40 -9.54 -9.33
C GLY A 92 0.94 -9.72 -8.62
N SER A 93 2.04 -9.46 -9.32
CA SER A 93 3.40 -9.62 -8.77
C SER A 93 3.79 -8.60 -7.70
N ARG A 94 2.95 -7.59 -7.42
CA ARG A 94 3.18 -6.63 -6.33
C ARG A 94 2.88 -7.24 -4.96
N ALA A 95 1.99 -8.23 -4.89
CA ALA A 95 1.64 -8.91 -3.64
C ALA A 95 2.80 -9.83 -3.18
N LEU A 96 3.69 -9.31 -2.34
CA LEU A 96 4.92 -10.02 -1.96
C LEU A 96 4.67 -11.28 -1.11
N ASP A 97 3.64 -11.25 -0.25
CA ASP A 97 3.15 -12.43 0.47
C ASP A 97 1.67 -12.28 0.83
N GLN A 98 1.02 -13.38 1.22
CA GLN A 98 -0.42 -13.44 1.53
C GLN A 98 -0.76 -13.11 2.98
N THR A 99 0.20 -12.59 3.74
CA THR A 99 0.11 -12.41 5.19
C THR A 99 0.35 -10.94 5.55
N GLY A 100 1.58 -10.58 5.93
CA GLY A 100 1.94 -9.21 6.30
C GLY A 100 1.68 -8.22 5.19
N TRP A 101 2.02 -8.56 3.93
CA TRP A 101 1.87 -7.61 2.82
C TRP A 101 0.41 -7.30 2.53
N ILE A 102 -0.43 -8.33 2.35
CA ILE A 102 -1.88 -8.15 2.15
C ILE A 102 -2.51 -7.44 3.36
N GLY A 103 -2.19 -7.87 4.58
CA GLY A 103 -2.77 -7.28 5.79
C GLY A 103 -2.44 -5.79 5.96
N MET A 104 -1.18 -5.39 5.72
CA MET A 104 -0.77 -3.98 5.81
C MET A 104 -1.29 -3.16 4.62
N SER A 105 -1.42 -3.76 3.44
CA SER A 105 -2.07 -3.11 2.28
C SER A 105 -3.55 -2.83 2.56
N GLN A 106 -4.27 -3.76 3.20
CA GLN A 106 -5.64 -3.56 3.64
C GLN A 106 -5.76 -2.50 4.75
N ALA A 107 -4.80 -2.45 5.68
CA ALA A 107 -4.73 -1.39 6.68
C ALA A 107 -4.56 0.00 6.04
N MET A 108 -3.79 0.10 4.95
CA MET A 108 -3.68 1.33 4.15
C MET A 108 -5.02 1.74 3.51
N VAL A 109 -5.79 0.78 2.99
CA VAL A 109 -7.15 1.04 2.47
C VAL A 109 -8.05 1.61 3.58
N GLU A 110 -8.01 1.00 4.77
CA GLU A 110 -8.89 1.38 5.88
C GLU A 110 -8.57 2.76 6.46
N VAL A 111 -7.28 3.07 6.67
CA VAL A 111 -6.92 4.41 7.12
C VAL A 111 -7.19 5.46 6.04
N GLY A 112 -7.03 5.10 4.76
CA GLY A 112 -7.42 5.95 3.63
C GLY A 112 -8.92 6.26 3.64
N ARG A 113 -9.79 5.31 3.99
CA ARG A 113 -11.23 5.57 4.22
C ARG A 113 -11.46 6.57 5.35
N THR A 114 -10.77 6.42 6.47
CA THR A 114 -10.86 7.37 7.58
C THR A 114 -10.44 8.77 7.15
N ALA A 115 -9.35 8.87 6.37
CA ALA A 115 -8.85 10.12 5.80
C ALA A 115 -9.84 10.78 4.82
N ILE A 116 -10.55 9.98 4.00
CA ILE A 116 -11.63 10.46 3.13
C ILE A 116 -12.77 11.05 3.97
N GLU A 117 -13.23 10.32 4.99
CA GLU A 117 -14.33 10.75 5.86
C GLU A 117 -14.00 12.07 6.58
N ALA A 118 -12.76 12.23 7.05
CA ALA A 118 -12.28 13.47 7.65
C ALA A 118 -12.28 14.65 6.67
N ALA A 119 -11.81 14.44 5.43
CA ALA A 119 -11.80 15.47 4.40
C ALA A 119 -13.23 15.85 3.93
N GLU A 120 -14.14 14.89 3.82
CA GLU A 120 -15.55 15.12 3.50
C GLU A 120 -16.28 15.90 4.60
N ALA A 121 -15.94 15.65 5.86
CA ALA A 121 -16.46 16.37 7.00
C ALA A 121 -15.88 17.79 7.13
N ARG A 122 -14.78 18.09 6.42
CA ARG A 122 -14.00 19.34 6.54
C ARG A 122 -13.52 19.59 7.97
N ASP A 123 -13.05 18.54 8.62
CA ASP A 123 -12.57 18.58 9.99
C ASP A 123 -11.04 18.57 9.98
N GLU A 124 -10.43 19.72 10.24
CA GLU A 124 -8.98 19.93 10.20
C GLU A 124 -8.24 19.04 11.19
N ALA A 125 -8.78 18.91 12.41
CA ALA A 125 -8.21 18.06 13.44
C ALA A 125 -8.30 16.58 13.05
N ALA A 126 -9.45 16.15 12.51
CA ALA A 126 -9.61 14.78 12.04
C ALA A 126 -8.69 14.45 10.86
N VAL A 127 -8.44 15.40 9.95
CA VAL A 127 -7.47 15.23 8.85
C VAL A 127 -6.06 15.10 9.40
N PHE A 128 -5.69 15.93 10.37
CA PHE A 128 -4.37 15.86 11.02
C PHE A 128 -4.16 14.52 11.72
N ASP A 129 -5.14 14.07 12.50
CA ASP A 129 -5.10 12.78 13.21
C ASP A 129 -5.06 11.59 12.24
N ALA A 130 -5.88 11.61 11.20
CA ALA A 130 -5.83 10.59 10.15
C ALA A 130 -4.49 10.58 9.42
N GLY A 131 -3.87 11.75 9.22
CA GLY A 131 -2.52 11.88 8.68
C GLY A 131 -1.46 11.17 9.52
N ALA A 132 -1.57 11.23 10.85
CA ALA A 132 -0.70 10.47 11.75
C ALA A 132 -0.90 8.95 11.62
N GLU A 133 -2.14 8.49 11.50
CA GLU A 133 -2.45 7.07 11.28
C GLU A 133 -1.93 6.58 9.91
N VAL A 134 -2.06 7.39 8.86
CA VAL A 134 -1.46 7.12 7.54
C VAL A 134 0.06 6.93 7.69
N TYR A 135 0.73 7.80 8.44
CA TYR A 135 2.16 7.67 8.71
C TYR A 135 2.50 6.36 9.44
N TYR A 136 1.71 5.96 10.42
CA TYR A 136 1.95 4.71 11.15
C TYR A 136 1.81 3.48 10.27
N VAL A 137 0.77 3.38 9.43
CA VAL A 137 0.62 2.22 8.53
C VAL A 137 1.72 2.17 7.47
N CYS A 138 2.11 3.33 6.92
CA CYS A 138 3.17 3.42 5.91
C CYS A 138 4.50 2.94 6.50
N THR A 139 4.87 3.45 7.67
CA THR A 139 6.15 3.09 8.27
C THR A 139 6.16 1.66 8.84
N ALA A 140 5.03 1.13 9.29
CA ALA A 140 4.93 -0.28 9.69
C ALA A 140 5.19 -1.22 8.49
N CYS A 141 4.60 -0.93 7.33
CA CYS A 141 4.86 -1.66 6.10
C CYS A 141 6.32 -1.53 5.65
N HIS A 142 6.87 -0.32 5.67
CA HIS A 142 8.26 -0.09 5.30
C HIS A 142 9.24 -0.80 6.23
N ALA A 143 8.95 -0.90 7.53
CA ALA A 143 9.78 -1.66 8.46
C ALA A 143 9.86 -3.16 8.12
N ALA A 144 8.80 -3.73 7.53
CA ALA A 144 8.78 -5.13 7.14
C ALA A 144 9.38 -5.38 5.74
N TYR A 145 9.16 -4.47 4.78
CA TYR A 145 9.44 -4.73 3.36
C TYR A 145 10.37 -3.73 2.67
N ALA A 146 10.67 -2.59 3.30
CA ALA A 146 11.41 -1.50 2.68
C ALA A 146 12.29 -0.74 3.69
N LEU A 147 13.05 -1.44 4.54
CA LEU A 147 13.85 -0.83 5.63
C LEU A 147 14.69 0.39 5.22
N GLY A 148 15.21 0.41 4.00
CA GLY A 148 16.00 1.51 3.46
C GLY A 148 15.24 2.83 3.26
N THR A 149 13.90 2.83 3.38
CA THR A 149 13.06 4.04 3.26
C THR A 149 12.70 4.66 4.61
N LEU A 150 13.02 3.98 5.73
CA LEU A 150 12.78 4.52 7.05
C LEU A 150 13.76 5.65 7.37
N ARG A 151 13.30 6.61 8.20
CA ARG A 151 14.17 7.67 8.71
C ARG A 151 15.31 7.07 9.54
N PRO A 152 16.53 7.62 9.50
CA PRO A 152 17.64 7.13 10.32
C PRO A 152 17.38 7.14 11.83
N SER A 153 16.44 7.98 12.30
CA SER A 153 16.03 8.06 13.71
C SER A 153 14.99 7.01 14.11
N ASP A 154 14.47 6.21 13.17
CA ASP A 154 13.46 5.19 13.45
C ASP A 154 14.10 3.97 14.11
N THR A 155 13.67 3.63 15.33
CA THR A 155 14.26 2.53 16.10
C THR A 155 14.01 1.15 15.51
N ARG A 156 13.10 1.02 14.54
CA ARG A 156 12.85 -0.23 13.80
C ARG A 156 13.96 -0.56 12.79
N THR A 157 14.90 0.36 12.58
CA THR A 157 16.05 0.17 11.67
C THR A 157 17.25 -0.54 12.32
N ASN A 158 17.22 -0.78 13.63
CA ASN A 158 18.27 -1.43 14.43
C ASN A 158 17.79 -2.76 15.05
#